data_AF-A0A377XIK5-F1
#
_entry.id   AF-A0A377XIK5-F1
#
_cell.length_a   1.000
_cell.length_b   1.000
_cell.length_c   1.000
_cell.angle_alpha   90.00
_cell.angle_beta   90.00
_cell.angle_gamma   90.00
#
_symmetry.space_group_name_H-M   'P 1'
#
loop_
_entity.id
_entity.type
_entity.pdbx_description
1 polymer ?
#
loop_
_entity_poly.entity_id
_entity_poly.type
_entity_poly.pdbx_seq_one_letter_code
_entity_poly.pdbx_strand_id
1 'polypeptide(L)'
;MDVSYLLDSLNDKQREAVAASRTNMLVLAGAGSGKTRVLVHRIAWLLSVENCSPYSIMAVTFTNKAAAEMRHRIGQLMGTTQGGMWVGHLPRPGAPPAACAPSGCPTCRRTSKSSTAKTSCVC
;
A
#
# COMPACT_ATOMS: atom_id res chain seq x y z
N MET A 1 -3.14 -13.66 18.49
CA MET A 1 -2.65 -14.18 17.19
C MET A 1 -1.17 -14.39 17.32
N ASP A 2 -0.67 -15.56 16.93
CA ASP A 2 0.76 -15.85 16.98
C ASP A 2 1.45 -14.94 15.95
N VAL A 3 2.41 -14.11 16.37
CA VAL A 3 3.06 -13.11 15.50
C VAL A 3 4.38 -13.63 14.92
N SER A 4 4.79 -14.82 15.37
CA SER A 4 6.06 -15.45 15.03
C SER A 4 6.21 -15.66 13.51
N TYR A 5 5.12 -15.98 12.81
CA TYR A 5 5.11 -16.17 11.36
C TYR A 5 5.54 -14.91 10.56
N LEU A 6 5.37 -13.71 11.13
CA LEU A 6 5.84 -12.46 10.52
C LEU A 6 7.36 -12.35 10.51
N LEU A 7 8.07 -13.04 11.41
CA LEU A 7 9.51 -12.91 11.58
C LEU A 7 10.29 -14.15 11.14
N ASP A 8 9.65 -15.32 11.11
CA ASP A 8 10.32 -16.61 10.84
C ASP A 8 11.03 -16.69 9.50
N SER A 9 10.54 -15.93 8.52
CA SER A 9 11.06 -15.98 7.16
C SER A 9 12.06 -14.85 6.83
N LEU A 10 12.47 -14.09 7.84
CA LEU A 10 13.34 -12.92 7.74
C LEU A 10 14.70 -13.19 8.39
N ASN A 11 15.76 -12.66 7.78
CA ASN A 11 17.10 -12.68 8.37
C ASN A 11 17.19 -11.73 9.58
N ASP A 12 18.20 -11.86 10.43
CA ASP A 12 18.31 -11.10 11.69
C ASP A 12 18.19 -9.59 11.49
N LYS A 13 18.84 -9.04 10.46
CA LYS A 13 18.77 -7.61 10.12
C LYS A 13 17.39 -7.17 9.62
N GLN A 14 16.68 -8.04 8.92
CA GLN A 14 15.33 -7.76 8.46
C GLN A 14 14.34 -7.83 9.63
N ARG A 15 14.53 -8.79 10.53
CA ARG A 15 13.76 -8.94 11.77
C ARG A 15 13.92 -7.71 12.65
N GLU A 16 15.14 -7.22 12.82
CA GLU A 16 15.45 -5.98 13.55
C GLU A 16 14.71 -4.78 12.93
N ALA A 17 14.73 -4.63 11.61
CA ALA A 17 14.00 -3.57 10.91
C ALA A 17 12.46 -3.70 11.03
N VAL A 18 11.93 -4.93 11.04
CA VAL A 18 10.49 -5.20 11.15
C VAL A 18 9.99 -5.02 12.58
N ALA A 19 10.78 -5.35 13.60
CA ALA A 19 10.42 -5.28 15.02
C ALA A 19 10.84 -3.97 15.70
N ALA A 20 11.41 -3.02 14.96
CA ALA A 20 11.83 -1.73 15.49
C ALA A 20 10.68 -0.93 16.11
N SER A 21 10.98 0.02 16.99
CA SER A 21 9.96 0.93 17.53
C SER A 21 9.42 1.91 16.47
N ARG A 22 8.36 2.66 16.80
CA ARG A 22 7.70 3.67 15.95
C ARG A 22 8.54 4.94 15.73
N THR A 23 9.80 4.78 15.36
CA THR A 23 10.72 5.86 15.08
C THR A 23 10.97 6.01 13.59
N ASN A 24 11.43 7.19 13.19
CA ASN A 24 11.85 7.43 11.81
C ASN A 24 13.06 6.54 11.50
N MET A 25 12.89 5.61 10.56
CA MET A 25 13.92 4.65 10.19
C MET A 25 14.20 4.72 8.69
N LEU A 26 15.49 4.72 8.34
CA LEU A 26 15.97 4.56 6.98
C LEU A 26 16.55 3.15 6.81
N VAL A 27 15.97 2.37 5.89
CA VAL A 27 16.48 1.04 5.53
C VAL A 27 17.24 1.13 4.22
N LEU A 28 18.57 1.03 4.29
CA LEU A 28 19.43 0.91 3.12
C LEU A 28 19.58 -0.57 2.76
N ALA A 29 19.20 -0.93 1.54
CA ALA A 29 19.22 -2.32 1.10
C ALA A 29 19.74 -2.43 -0.34
N GLY A 30 20.64 -3.38 -0.59
CA GLY A 30 21.15 -3.73 -1.92
C GLY A 30 20.10 -4.41 -2.81
N ALA A 31 20.35 -4.52 -4.12
CA ALA A 31 19.48 -5.30 -5.01
C ALA A 31 19.34 -6.75 -4.50
N GLY A 32 18.15 -7.35 -4.62
CA GLY A 32 17.90 -8.72 -4.13
C GLY A 32 17.76 -8.89 -2.61
N SER A 33 18.03 -7.85 -1.80
CA SER A 33 17.97 -7.90 -0.32
C SER A 33 16.56 -8.07 0.28
N GLY A 34 15.51 -8.21 -0.54
CA GLY A 34 14.14 -8.38 -0.05
C GLY A 34 13.50 -7.13 0.56
N LYS A 35 13.94 -5.91 0.19
CA LYS A 35 13.40 -4.64 0.75
C LYS A 35 11.87 -4.54 0.71
N THR A 36 11.24 -5.00 -0.38
CA THR A 36 9.78 -5.04 -0.49
C THR A 36 9.15 -5.98 0.54
N ARG A 37 9.80 -7.12 0.83
CA ARG A 37 9.35 -8.06 1.85
C ARG A 37 9.44 -7.42 3.24
N VAL A 38 10.54 -6.75 3.55
CA VAL A 38 10.72 -6.03 4.82
C VAL A 38 9.60 -5.00 5.01
N LEU A 39 9.28 -4.19 3.98
CA LEU A 39 8.19 -3.21 4.06
C LEU A 39 6.82 -3.84 4.31
N VAL A 40 6.49 -4.93 3.60
CA VAL A 40 5.22 -5.65 3.78
C VAL A 40 5.09 -6.21 5.20
N HIS A 41 6.14 -6.88 5.69
CA HIS A 41 6.16 -7.45 7.03
C HIS A 41 6.15 -6.37 8.12
N ARG A 42 6.80 -5.22 7.88
CA ARG A 42 6.74 -4.06 8.78
C ARG A 42 5.32 -3.54 8.92
N ILE A 43 4.59 -3.37 7.82
CA ILE A 43 3.19 -2.93 7.87
C ILE A 43 2.34 -3.95 8.65
N ALA A 44 2.51 -5.24 8.40
CA ALA A 44 1.80 -6.28 9.14
C ALA A 44 2.13 -6.27 10.64
N TRP A 45 3.38 -5.97 11.00
CA TRP A 45 3.82 -5.81 12.39
C TRP A 45 3.15 -4.62 13.07
N LEU A 46 3.11 -3.46 12.42
CA LEU A 46 2.42 -2.26 12.93
C LEU A 46 0.93 -2.53 13.19
N LEU A 47 0.29 -3.30 12.31
CA LEU A 47 -1.13 -3.65 12.43
C LEU A 47 -1.38 -4.70 13.51
N SER A 48 -0.52 -5.72 13.62
CA SER A 48 -0.74 -6.88 14.51
C SER A 48 -0.21 -6.68 15.92
N VAL A 49 0.99 -6.11 16.07
CA VAL A 49 1.68 -5.94 17.37
C VAL A 49 1.35 -4.59 17.97
N GLU A 50 1.53 -3.53 17.18
CA GLU A 50 1.34 -2.17 17.66
C GLU A 50 -0.12 -1.72 17.59
N ASN A 51 -1.02 -2.57 17.06
CA ASN A 51 -2.46 -2.31 16.91
C ASN A 51 -2.73 -0.94 16.24
N CYS A 52 -1.90 -0.56 15.27
CA CYS A 52 -2.09 0.67 14.53
C CYS A 52 -3.35 0.58 13.67
N SER A 53 -4.09 1.69 13.60
CA SER A 53 -5.21 1.79 12.67
C SER A 53 -4.69 1.74 11.22
N PRO A 54 -5.27 0.93 10.32
CA PRO A 54 -4.84 0.88 8.92
C PRO A 54 -4.95 2.24 8.23
N TYR A 55 -5.87 3.10 8.67
CA TYR A 55 -6.03 4.48 8.19
C TYR A 55 -4.85 5.40 8.53
N SER A 56 -4.03 5.03 9.52
CA SER A 56 -2.83 5.79 9.91
C SER A 56 -1.57 5.39 9.13
N ILE A 57 -1.65 4.37 8.28
CA ILE A 57 -0.52 3.85 7.52
C ILE A 57 -0.61 4.33 6.07
N MET A 58 0.44 5.02 5.63
CA MET A 58 0.59 5.48 4.25
C MET A 58 1.83 4.84 3.63
N ALA A 59 1.63 4.07 2.57
CA ALA A 59 2.70 3.50 1.77
C ALA A 59 2.73 4.15 0.39
N VAL A 60 3.87 4.75 0.03
CA VAL A 60 4.10 5.40 -1.27
C VAL A 60 5.24 4.68 -1.98
N THR A 61 5.07 4.42 -3.27
CA THR A 61 6.14 3.89 -4.13
C THR A 61 6.25 4.68 -5.43
N PHE A 62 7.36 4.52 -6.16
CA PHE A 62 7.59 5.23 -7.42
C PHE A 62 6.81 4.67 -8.61
N THR A 63 6.31 3.42 -8.53
CA THR A 63 5.67 2.76 -9.67
C THR A 63 4.32 2.18 -9.28
N ASN A 64 3.36 2.23 -10.21
CA ASN A 64 2.03 1.65 -10.01
C ASN A 64 2.11 0.15 -9.75
N LYS A 65 3.03 -0.53 -10.44
CA LYS A 65 3.25 -1.97 -10.30
C LYS A 65 3.76 -2.32 -8.91
N ALA A 66 4.71 -1.57 -8.36
CA ALA A 66 5.20 -1.78 -7.00
C ALA A 66 4.10 -1.53 -5.95
N ALA A 67 3.30 -0.46 -6.12
CA ALA A 67 2.17 -0.18 -5.23
C ALA A 67 1.14 -1.34 -5.24
N ALA A 68 0.77 -1.82 -6.44
CA ALA A 68 -0.17 -2.92 -6.59
C ALA A 68 0.38 -4.24 -6.01
N GLU A 69 1.65 -4.55 -6.27
CA GLU A 69 2.32 -5.74 -5.73
C GLU A 69 2.39 -5.69 -4.20
N MET A 70 2.72 -4.52 -3.63
CA MET A 70 2.75 -4.32 -2.18
C MET A 70 1.35 -4.54 -1.59
N ARG A 71 0.30 -3.92 -2.14
CA ARG A 71 -1.09 -4.17 -1.70
C ARG A 71 -1.44 -5.65 -1.72
N HIS A 72 -1.12 -6.34 -2.82
CA HIS A 72 -1.40 -7.76 -2.99
C HIS A 72 -0.70 -8.62 -1.93
N ARG A 73 0.60 -8.38 -1.69
CA ARG A 73 1.38 -9.11 -0.69
C ARG A 73 0.85 -8.90 0.72
N ILE A 74 0.52 -7.68 1.12
CA ILE A 74 -0.01 -7.42 2.47
C ILE A 74 -1.40 -8.06 2.60
N GLY A 75 -2.23 -8.04 1.55
CA GLY A 75 -3.53 -8.72 1.53
C GLY A 75 -3.42 -10.23 1.73
N GLN A 76 -2.46 -10.88 1.06
CA GLN A 76 -2.18 -12.31 1.28
C GLN A 76 -1.69 -12.60 2.71
N LEU A 77 -0.89 -11.70 3.28
CA LEU A 77 -0.26 -11.91 4.58
C LEU A 77 -1.25 -11.76 5.75
N MET A 78 -2.20 -10.83 5.62
CA MET A 78 -3.19 -10.55 6.68
C MET A 78 -4.56 -11.22 6.46
N GLY A 79 -4.78 -11.87 5.31
CA GLY A 79 -6.03 -12.58 4.99
C GLY A 79 -7.29 -11.71 4.95
N THR A 80 -7.15 -10.38 5.00
CA THR A 80 -8.25 -9.41 5.09
C THR A 80 -8.10 -8.29 4.06
N THR A 81 -9.23 -7.82 3.53
CA THR A 81 -9.27 -6.65 2.65
C THR A 81 -8.94 -5.42 3.51
N GLN A 82 -7.81 -4.78 3.25
CA GLN A 82 -7.34 -3.60 3.97
C GLN A 82 -8.12 -2.34 3.59
N GLY A 83 -9.44 -2.39 3.79
CA GLY A 83 -10.31 -1.23 3.67
C GLY A 83 -9.86 -0.18 4.68
N GLY A 84 -9.06 0.79 4.21
CA GLY A 84 -8.58 1.90 5.03
C GLY A 84 -7.10 2.25 4.86
N MET A 85 -6.26 1.31 4.42
CA MET A 85 -4.84 1.62 4.23
C MET A 85 -4.58 2.29 2.88
N TRP A 86 -3.85 3.40 2.90
CA TRP A 86 -3.48 4.11 1.68
C TRP A 86 -2.16 3.57 1.13
N VAL A 87 -2.21 2.88 -0.01
CA VAL A 87 -1.00 2.38 -0.69
C VAL A 87 -0.96 2.94 -2.10
N GLY A 88 -0.28 4.04 -2.33
CA GLY A 88 -0.29 4.72 -3.63
C GLY A 88 1.04 4.69 -4.35
N HIS A 89 1.01 5.26 -5.54
CA HIS A 89 2.21 5.70 -6.22
C HIS A 89 2.27 7.23 -6.15
N LEU A 90 3.47 7.78 -6.18
CA LEU A 90 3.62 9.22 -6.37
C LEU A 90 3.25 9.55 -7.82
N PRO A 91 2.18 10.33 -8.07
CA PRO A 91 1.82 10.71 -9.43
C PRO A 91 2.97 11.53 -10.03
N ARG A 92 3.32 11.22 -11.27
CA ARG A 92 4.29 12.04 -12.00
C ARG A 92 3.74 13.46 -12.16
N PRO A 93 4.60 14.49 -12.11
CA PRO A 93 4.18 15.85 -12.44
C PRO A 93 3.47 15.85 -13.80
N GLY A 94 2.20 16.24 -13.85
CA GLY A 94 1.37 16.25 -15.07
C GLY A 94 0.56 14.98 -15.37
N ALA A 95 0.54 13.98 -14.48
CA ALA A 95 -0.35 12.83 -14.63
C ALA A 95 -1.82 13.22 -14.34
N PRO A 96 -2.80 12.78 -15.17
CA PRO A 96 -4.21 12.98 -14.86
C PRO A 96 -4.59 12.25 -13.56
N PRO A 97 -5.57 12.75 -12.79
CA PRO A 97 -5.99 12.11 -11.54
C PRO A 97 -6.39 10.66 -11.81
N ALA A 98 -5.89 9.75 -10.96
CA ALA A 98 -6.14 8.33 -11.07
C ALA A 98 -7.65 8.08 -11.06
N ALA A 99 -8.16 7.52 -12.16
CA ALA A 99 -9.56 7.19 -12.35
C ALA A 99 -10.11 6.43 -11.13
N CYS A 100 -11.26 6.90 -10.61
CA CYS A 100 -12.04 6.23 -9.59
C CYS A 100 -12.15 4.73 -9.89
N ALA A 101 -11.78 3.90 -8.93
CA ALA A 101 -11.96 2.46 -9.02
C ALA A 101 -13.46 2.14 -9.24
N PRO A 102 -13.82 1.19 -10.13
CA PRO A 102 -15.20 0.95 -10.54
C PRO A 102 -16.10 0.25 -9.50
N SER A 103 -15.67 0.09 -8.25
CA SER A 103 -16.48 -0.53 -7.22
C SER A 103 -17.22 0.51 -6.39
N GLY A 104 -18.39 0.95 -6.88
CA GLY A 104 -19.45 1.47 -6.02
C GLY A 104 -19.54 2.99 -5.84
N CYS A 105 -19.33 3.78 -6.90
CA CYS A 105 -19.68 5.20 -6.86
C CYS A 105 -21.16 5.38 -7.32
N PRO A 106 -22.13 5.68 -6.42
CA PRO A 106 -23.54 5.83 -6.77
C PRO A 106 -23.84 7.06 -7.64
N THR A 107 -22.86 7.94 -7.85
CA THR A 107 -22.97 9.16 -8.67
C THR A 107 -22.49 8.98 -10.12
N CYS A 108 -21.92 7.83 -10.49
CA CYS A 108 -21.45 7.58 -11.86
C CYS A 108 -22.62 7.16 -12.78
N ARG A 109 -23.59 8.05 -12.96
CA ARG A 109 -24.69 7.86 -13.91
C ARG A 109 -24.14 8.00 -15.34
N ARG A 110 -24.09 6.90 -16.09
CA ARG A 110 -23.76 6.88 -17.52
C ARG A 110 -24.72 7.82 -18.28
N THR A 111 -24.24 8.97 -18.72
CA THR A 111 -24.90 9.72 -19.78
C THR A 111 -24.39 9.18 -21.12
N SER A 112 -25.27 8.49 -21.83
CA SER A 112 -25.00 8.01 -23.18
C SER A 112 -24.96 9.19 -24.17
N LYS A 113 -23.80 9.33 -24.82
CA LYS A 113 -23.58 9.84 -26.19
C LYS A 113 -24.29 11.15 -26.57
N SER A 114 -23.54 12.25 -26.54
CA SER A 114 -23.55 13.25 -27.61
C SER A 114 -22.15 13.88 -27.72
N SER A 115 -21.74 14.14 -28.96
CA SER A 115 -20.39 14.57 -29.34
C SER A 115 -20.01 15.93 -28.78
N THR A 116 -18.72 16.09 -28.49
CA THR A 116 -18.03 17.38 -28.27
C THR A 116 -18.34 18.07 -26.93
N ALA A 117 -17.68 17.64 -25.85
CA ALA A 117 -17.30 18.53 -24.74
C ALA A 117 -16.28 17.84 -23.83
N LYS A 118 -15.19 18.55 -23.49
CA LYS A 118 -14.22 18.19 -22.46
C LYS A 118 -14.95 17.79 -21.18
N THR A 119 -14.87 16.51 -20.81
CA THR A 119 -15.29 16.04 -19.49
C THR A 119 -14.24 16.49 -18.47
N SER A 120 -14.46 17.65 -17.85
CA SER A 120 -13.82 17.99 -16.59
C SER A 120 -14.54 17.23 -15.50
N CYS A 121 -14.00 16.06 -15.14
CA CYS A 121 -14.41 15.37 -13.92
C CYS A 121 -13.50 15.93 -12.81
N VAL A 122 -14.03 16.89 -12.06
CA VAL A 122 -13.41 17.34 -10.80
C VAL A 122 -13.67 16.24 -9.79
N CYS A 123 -12.61 15.55 -9.39
CA CYS A 123 -12.51 14.83 -8.12
C CYS A 123 -11.61 15.67 -7.21
#